data_AF-A0A3D2G698-F1
#
_entry.id   AF-A0A3D2G698-F1
#
_cell.length_a   1.000
_cell.length_b   1.000
_cell.length_c   1.000
_cell.angle_alpha   90.00
_cell.angle_beta   90.00
_cell.angle_gamma   90.00
#
_symmetry.space_group_name_H-M   'P 1'
#
loop_
_entity.id
_entity.type
_entity.pdbx_description
1 polymer ?
#
loop_
_entity_poly.entity_id
_entity_poly.type
_entity_poly.pdbx_seq_one_letter_code
_entity_poly.pdbx_strand_id
1 'polypeptide(L)' 'EDHFVITVASEIMAVLCLAEDMEDLKRRLDRMVVAYNYAGEPVTAGQIHATGAMAALLKDAIKPNLIQTLEHTP' A
#
# COMPACT_ATOMS: atom_id res chain seq x y z
N GLU A 1 14.78 -10.19 15.21
CA GLU A 1 15.09 -10.80 13.90
C GLU A 1 14.24 -10.10 12.86
N ASP A 2 14.77 -9.86 11.67
CA ASP A 2 14.09 -9.17 10.57
C ASP A 2 14.14 -10.03 9.32
N HIS A 3 13.12 -9.92 8.46
CA HIS A 3 12.94 -10.77 7.28
C HIS A 3 12.54 -9.92 6.09
N PHE A 4 13.27 -10.10 4.98
CA PHE A 4 12.89 -9.50 3.70
C PHE A 4 11.93 -10.41 2.96
N VAL A 5 10.86 -9.82 2.44
CA VAL A 5 9.93 -10.45 1.49
C VAL A 5 10.07 -9.78 0.13
N ILE A 6 9.82 -10.54 -0.94
CA ILE A 6 9.78 -9.96 -2.29
C ILE A 6 8.67 -8.90 -2.35
N THR A 7 8.90 -7.78 -3.04
CA THR A 7 8.03 -6.59 -3.01
C THR A 7 6.57 -6.90 -3.31
N VAL A 8 6.29 -7.84 -4.23
CA VAL A 8 4.91 -8.23 -4.58
C VAL A 8 4.16 -8.97 -3.47
N ALA A 9 4.86 -9.54 -2.50
CA ALA A 9 4.27 -10.15 -1.31
C ALA A 9 3.94 -9.13 -0.21
N SER A 10 4.26 -7.84 -0.43
CA SER A 10 3.94 -6.78 0.52
C SER A 10 2.44 -6.55 0.62
N GLU A 11 1.95 -6.32 1.83
CA GLU A 11 0.59 -5.84 2.08
C GLU A 11 0.32 -4.50 1.36
N ILE A 12 1.35 -3.67 1.14
CA ILE A 12 1.23 -2.44 0.35
C ILE A 12 0.75 -2.75 -1.08
N MET A 13 1.23 -3.85 -1.68
CA MET A 13 0.82 -4.26 -3.02
C MET A 13 -0.64 -4.75 -3.01
N ALA A 14 -1.04 -5.52 -2.00
CA ALA A 14 -2.43 -5.95 -1.85
C ALA A 14 -3.38 -4.75 -1.67
N VAL A 15 -2.99 -3.77 -0.86
CA VAL A 15 -3.72 -2.52 -0.65
C VAL A 15 -3.81 -1.72 -1.95
N LEU A 16 -2.73 -1.61 -2.73
CA LEU A 16 -2.72 -0.93 -4.02
C LEU A 16 -3.67 -1.59 -5.03
N CYS A 17 -3.72 -2.92 -5.08
CA CYS A 17 -4.59 -3.66 -6.00
C CYS A 17 -6.08 -3.65 -5.61
N LEU A 18 -6.39 -3.43 -4.32
CA LEU A 18 -7.75 -3.48 -3.78
C LEU A 18 -8.35 -2.09 -3.49
N ALA A 19 -7.57 -1.03 -3.64
CA ALA A 19 -8.05 0.33 -3.44
C ALA A 19 -8.89 0.79 -4.63
N GLU A 20 -10.06 1.37 -4.35
CA GLU A 20 -10.96 1.92 -5.37
C GLU A 20 -10.55 3.33 -5.81
N ASP A 21 -9.97 4.10 -4.89
CA ASP A 21 -9.51 5.46 -5.12
C ASP A 21 -8.38 5.85 -4.12
N MET A 22 -7.87 7.09 -4.25
CA MET A 22 -6.78 7.59 -3.40
C MET A 22 -7.20 7.74 -1.93
N GLU A 23 -8.48 8.03 -1.65
CA GLU A 23 -8.97 8.13 -0.28
C GLU A 23 -9.05 6.74 0.36
N ASP A 24 -9.54 5.76 -0.40
CA ASP A 24 -9.57 4.36 0.02
C ASP A 24 -8.17 3.79 0.24
N LEU A 25 -7.23 4.08 -0.66
CA LEU A 25 -5.83 3.72 -0.49
C LEU A 25 -5.28 4.26 0.84
N LYS A 26 -5.51 5.55 1.13
CA LYS A 26 -5.06 6.18 2.38
C LYS A 26 -5.70 5.52 3.60
N ARG A 27 -7.01 5.26 3.59
CA ARG A 27 -7.71 4.59 4.70
C ARG A 27 -7.19 3.17 4.96
N ARG A 28 -6.86 2.43 3.90
CA ARG A 28 -6.30 1.08 4.00
C ARG A 28 -4.88 1.10 4.56
N LEU A 29 -4.02 1.96 4.01
CA LEU A 29 -2.66 2.16 4.52
C LEU A 29 -2.66 2.56 6.00
N ASP A 30 -3.58 3.43 6.42
CA ASP A 30 -3.67 3.93 7.80
C ASP A 30 -3.91 2.82 8.84
N ARG A 31 -4.67 1.79 8.43
CA ARG A 31 -5.07 0.67 9.27
C ARG A 31 -4.07 -0.49 9.31
N MET A 32 -3.00 -0.44 8.50
CA MET A 32 -1.97 -1.48 8.47
C MET A 32 -1.27 -1.56 9.82
N VAL A 33 -1.25 -2.75 10.43
CA VAL A 33 -0.54 -3.00 11.69
C VAL A 33 0.93 -3.27 11.37
N VAL A 34 1.82 -2.44 11.90
CA VAL A 34 3.26 -2.51 11.61
C VAL A 34 4.07 -3.08 12.77
N ALA A 35 3.53 -3.03 13.99
CA ALA A 35 4.18 -3.54 15.19
C ALA A 35 3.17 -3.77 16.32
N TYR A 36 3.65 -4.26 17.45
CA TYR A 36 2.92 -4.29 18.71
C TYR A 36 3.75 -3.55 19.76
N ASN A 37 3.09 -2.78 20.64
CA ASN A 37 3.76 -2.10 21.74
C ASN A 37 4.10 -3.08 22.88
N TYR A 38 4.79 -2.60 23.93
CA TYR A 38 5.14 -3.43 25.09
C TYR A 38 3.93 -3.95 25.88
N ALA A 39 2.75 -3.33 25.73
CA ALA A 39 1.50 -3.80 26.31
C ALA A 39 0.78 -4.83 25.42
N GLY A 40 1.33 -5.17 24.25
CA GLY A 40 0.74 -6.09 23.29
C GLY A 40 -0.36 -5.47 22.42
N GLU A 41 -0.51 -4.15 22.43
CA GLU A 41 -1.50 -3.45 21.60
C GLU A 41 -0.94 -3.24 20.19
N PRO A 42 -1.75 -3.41 19.14
CA PRO A 42 -1.31 -3.21 17.76
C PRO A 42 -0.99 -1.74 17.50
N VAL A 43 0.12 -1.50 16.81
CA VAL A 43 0.55 -0.19 16.34
C VAL A 43 0.30 -0.11 14.84
N THR A 44 -0.51 0.86 14.40
CA THR A 44 -0.84 1.06 12.99
C THR A 44 0.08 2.08 12.32
N ALA A 45 0.13 2.05 10.99
CA ALA A 45 0.87 3.02 10.19
C ALA A 45 0.36 4.47 10.40
N GLY A 46 -0.95 4.63 10.67
CA GLY A 46 -1.53 5.92 11.03
C GLY A 46 -0.99 6.49 12.34
N GLN A 47 -0.78 5.63 13.35
CA GLN A 47 -0.25 6.03 14.66
C GLN A 47 1.21 6.52 14.61
N ILE A 48 1.97 6.09 13.59
CA ILE A 48 3.34 6.59 13.35
C ILE A 48 3.40 7.67 12.26
N HIS A 49 2.25 8.21 11.85
CA HIS A 49 2.12 9.26 10.83
C HIS A 49 2.72 8.92 9.45
N ALA A 50 2.79 7.63 9.10
CA ALA A 50 3.38 7.18 7.83
C ALA A 50 2.42 7.26 6.63
N THR A 51 1.10 7.26 6.86
CA THR A 51 0.05 7.17 5.84
C THR A 51 0.21 8.20 4.71
N GLY A 52 0.45 9.47 5.07
CA GLY A 52 0.57 10.55 4.09
C GLY A 52 1.78 10.40 3.17
N ALA A 53 2.93 10.00 3.74
CA ALA A 53 4.16 9.79 2.98
C ALA A 53 4.03 8.58 2.05
N MET A 54 3.46 7.46 2.52
CA MET A 54 3.22 6.28 1.69
C MET A 54 2.28 6.59 0.52
N ALA A 55 1.17 7.29 0.80
CA ALA A 55 0.23 7.69 -0.25
C ALA A 55 0.86 8.65 -1.28
N ALA A 56 1.75 9.55 -0.85
CA ALA A 56 2.48 10.42 -1.77
C ALA A 56 3.40 9.64 -2.72
N LEU A 57 4.08 8.59 -2.24
CA LEU A 57 4.91 7.72 -3.06
C LEU A 57 4.09 6.87 -4.05
N LEU A 58 2.85 6.50 -3.68
CA LEU A 58 1.96 5.69 -4.50
C LEU A 58 1.03 6.51 -5.42
N LYS A 59 1.12 7.84 -5.38
CA LYS A 59 0.21 8.76 -6.08
C LYS A 59 0.11 8.48 -7.59
N ASP A 60 1.23 8.18 -8.22
CA ASP A 60 1.26 7.85 -9.65
C ASP A 60 1.11 6.35 -9.90
N ALA A 61 1.53 5.52 -8.94
CA ALA A 61 1.44 4.06 -9.03
C ALA A 61 -0.01 3.53 -9.03
N ILE A 62 -0.96 4.26 -8.43
CA ILE A 62 -2.39 3.90 -8.47
C ILE A 62 -3.01 4.04 -9.87
N LYS A 63 -2.35 4.75 -10.79
CA LYS A 63 -2.88 4.94 -12.15
C LYS A 63 -2.65 3.66 -12.95
N PRO A 64 -3.67 3.12 -13.63
CA PRO A 64 -3.51 1.92 -14.44
C PRO A 64 -2.56 2.21 -15.61
N ASN A 65 -1.76 1.21 -15.94
CA ASN A 65 -0.85 1.26 -17.08
C ASN A 65 -1.57 0.77 -18.33
N LEU A 66 -1.69 1.63 -19.34
CA LEU A 66 -2.22 1.24 -20.64
C LEU A 66 -1.07 0.83 -21.55
N ILE A 67 -1.22 -0.32 -22.22
CA ILE A 67 -0.30 -0.81 -23.24
C ILE A 67 -1.10 -1.21 -24.48
N GLN A 68 -0.48 -1.88 -25.45
CA GLN A 68 -1.19 -2.37 -26.63
C GLN A 68 -0.65 -3.73 -27.04
N THR A 69 -1.52 -4.56 -27.63
CA THR A 69 -1.13 -5.82 -28.28
C THR A 69 -0.52 -5.55 -29.67
N LEU A 70 0.09 -6.58 -30.26
CA LEU A 70 0.59 -6.51 -31.64
C LEU A 70 -0.53 -6.28 -32.68
N GLU A 71 -1.78 -6.58 -32.31
CA GLU A 71 -2.97 -6.38 -33.13
C GLU A 71 -3.62 -5.00 -32.90
N HIS A 72 -2.89 -4.07 -32.29
CA HIS A 72 -3.34 -2.71 -31.97
C HIS A 72 -4.61 -2.65 -31.11
N THR A 73 -4.85 -3.68 -30.30
CA THR A 73 -5.89 -3.65 -29.27
C THR A 73 -5.26 -3.11 -27.97
N PRO A 74 -5.90 -2.15 -27.27
CA PRO A 74 -5.39 -1.62 -26.00
C PRO A 74 -5.31 -2.67 -24.88
#